data_AF-A0ABD0MKF8-F1
#
_entry.id   AF-A0ABD0MKF8-F1
#
_cell.length_a   1.000
_cell.length_b   1.000
_cell.length_c   1.000
_cell.angle_alpha   90.00
_cell.angle_beta   90.00
_cell.angle_gamma   90.00
#
_symmetry.space_group_name_H-M   'P 1'
#
loop_
_entity.id
_entity.type
_entity.pdbx_description
1 polymer ?
#
loop_
_entity_poly.entity_id
_entity_poly.type
_entity_poly.pdbx_seq_one_letter_code
_entity_poly.pdbx_strand_id
1 'polypeptide(L)'
;MALLHNMSEECIKSELDLFTVPLTQTAIEKNTYIEVPPLSAISDTAPLEFFIAGTGEDYIDLNNTLLFLRVKITKPDGSDIDDGVPVGLINYAGATIFSQVDVSLGDRLISQSTSTHPYRCLIECLLNYDKNTLETLFSAGLFYKDSAGHMDVANPAGENHGLAKRAAFTNASNVVELLAPIHSDIFFQEKLMLNGVDIKVRMTRGKDEFCLMRSDAVAYKLNIVSASLFVKKVSESPTVR
;
A
#
# COMPACT_ATOMS: atom_id res chain seq x y z
N MET A 1 -1.19 7.17 41.73
CA MET A 1 -1.78 6.20 40.78
C MET A 1 -0.65 5.36 40.19
N ALA A 2 -0.92 4.16 39.68
CA ALA A 2 0.10 3.37 39.00
C ALA A 2 0.17 3.82 37.53
N LEU A 3 1.33 4.33 37.13
CA LEU A 3 1.60 4.69 35.74
C LEU A 3 2.13 3.45 34.99
N LEU A 4 1.77 3.33 33.71
CA LEU A 4 2.17 2.19 32.86
C LEU A 4 3.68 2.11 32.67
N HIS A 5 4.37 3.26 32.66
CA HIS A 5 5.83 3.35 32.55
C HIS A 5 6.39 4.26 33.64
N ASN A 6 7.54 3.91 34.21
CA ASN A 6 8.16 4.66 35.30
C ASN A 6 8.57 6.10 34.92
N MET A 7 8.78 6.38 33.63
CA MET A 7 9.08 7.72 33.10
C MET A 7 7.88 8.47 32.53
N SER A 8 6.67 7.89 32.50
CA SER A 8 5.50 8.63 32.00
C SER A 8 4.98 9.57 33.09
N GLU A 9 4.52 10.76 32.73
CA GLU A 9 3.83 11.69 33.62
C GLU A 9 2.30 11.61 33.46
N GLU A 10 1.55 12.08 34.45
CA GLU A 10 0.09 12.17 34.36
C GLU A 10 -0.30 13.23 33.31
N CYS A 11 -1.07 12.82 32.30
CA CYS A 11 -1.53 13.68 31.21
C CYS A 11 -3.03 13.95 31.34
N ILE A 12 -3.46 15.20 31.09
CA ILE A 12 -4.88 15.56 30.98
C ILE A 12 -5.34 15.28 29.54
N LYS A 13 -6.53 14.71 29.41
CA LYS A 13 -7.16 14.49 28.11
C LYS A 13 -7.41 15.85 27.44
N SER A 14 -6.98 16.02 26.19
CA SER A 14 -7.05 17.31 25.49
C SER A 14 -8.47 17.86 25.39
N GLU A 15 -9.51 17.02 25.32
CA GLU A 15 -10.91 17.48 25.30
C GLU A 15 -11.42 17.98 26.65
N LEU A 16 -10.71 17.70 27.75
CA LEU A 16 -11.01 18.22 29.08
C LEU A 16 -10.28 19.54 29.36
N ASP A 17 -9.32 19.91 28.52
CA ASP A 17 -8.50 21.10 28.69
C ASP A 17 -9.11 22.32 27.98
N LEU A 18 -10.31 22.71 28.46
CA LEU A 18 -11.20 23.67 27.79
C LEU A 18 -10.72 25.14 27.88
N PHE A 19 -9.78 25.44 28.76
CA PHE A 19 -9.41 26.82 29.11
C PHE A 19 -7.94 27.15 28.83
N THR A 20 -7.12 26.18 28.44
CA THR A 20 -5.74 26.45 28.02
C THR A 20 -5.71 26.93 26.58
N VAL A 21 -4.74 27.80 26.31
CA VAL A 21 -4.42 28.19 24.95
C VAL A 21 -3.71 27.00 24.31
N PRO A 22 -4.20 26.47 23.16
CA PRO A 22 -3.56 25.36 22.49
C PRO A 22 -2.10 25.68 22.16
N LEU A 23 -1.20 24.72 22.39
CA LEU A 23 0.20 24.84 22.01
C LEU A 23 0.32 24.90 20.48
N THR A 24 1.11 25.84 19.98
CA THR A 24 1.44 25.91 18.54
C THR A 24 2.55 24.93 18.23
N GLN A 25 2.34 24.02 17.27
CA GLN A 25 3.41 23.14 16.81
C GLN A 25 4.42 23.94 15.98
N THR A 26 5.62 24.12 16.53
CA THR A 26 6.78 24.77 15.88
C THR A 26 7.91 23.80 15.57
N ALA A 27 7.81 22.54 16.01
CA ALA A 27 8.88 21.56 15.88
C ALA A 27 9.06 21.04 14.45
N ILE A 28 8.00 20.91 13.65
CA ILE A 28 8.10 20.47 12.26
C ILE A 28 8.15 21.69 11.36
N GLU A 29 9.28 21.89 10.68
CA GLU A 29 9.50 23.04 9.79
C GLU A 29 9.08 22.73 8.34
N LYS A 30 9.27 21.49 7.89
CA LYS A 30 9.01 21.10 6.50
C LYS A 30 8.60 19.64 6.36
N ASN A 31 7.64 19.38 5.48
CA ASN A 31 7.26 18.05 5.03
C ASN A 31 7.45 17.94 3.52
N THR A 32 8.16 16.91 3.04
CA THR A 32 8.40 16.68 1.60
C THR A 32 8.22 15.22 1.25
N TYR A 33 7.58 14.93 0.12
CA TYR A 33 7.59 13.57 -0.44
C TYR A 33 8.77 13.41 -1.39
N ILE A 34 9.54 12.34 -1.20
CA ILE A 34 10.57 11.90 -2.13
C ILE A 34 10.08 10.67 -2.88
N GLU A 35 10.36 10.63 -4.18
CA GLU A 35 10.09 9.45 -5.00
C GLU A 35 11.33 8.55 -4.98
N VAL A 36 11.15 7.30 -4.55
CA VAL A 36 12.19 6.27 -4.52
C VAL A 36 11.88 5.26 -5.62
N PRO A 37 12.71 5.18 -6.67
CA PRO A 37 12.54 4.17 -7.72
C PRO A 37 12.98 2.80 -7.21
N PRO A 38 12.56 1.71 -7.88
CA PRO A 38 13.04 0.38 -7.56
C PRO A 38 14.54 0.26 -7.86
N LEU A 39 15.24 -0.53 -7.04
CA LEU A 39 16.67 -0.81 -7.20
C LEU A 39 17.00 -1.55 -8.50
N SER A 40 16.09 -2.44 -8.91
CA SER A 40 16.26 -3.33 -10.05
C SER A 40 15.20 -3.04 -11.10
N ALA A 41 15.52 -3.34 -12.36
CA ALA A 41 14.54 -3.31 -13.43
C ALA A 41 13.37 -4.25 -13.12
N ILE A 42 12.16 -3.80 -13.40
CA ILE A 42 10.94 -4.58 -13.16
C ILE A 42 10.93 -5.77 -14.09
N SER A 43 10.68 -6.95 -13.53
CA SER A 43 10.53 -8.19 -14.28
C SER A 43 9.41 -9.03 -13.69
N ASP A 44 8.93 -10.02 -14.43
CA ASP A 44 7.83 -10.88 -13.99
C ASP A 44 8.22 -11.83 -12.85
N THR A 45 9.51 -12.14 -12.72
CA THR A 45 10.01 -13.16 -11.78
C THR A 45 10.79 -12.59 -10.61
N ALA A 46 11.42 -11.41 -10.77
CA ALA A 46 12.21 -10.82 -9.69
C ALA A 46 11.30 -10.04 -8.72
N PRO A 47 11.62 -10.05 -7.41
CA PRO A 47 10.95 -9.19 -6.46
C PRO A 47 11.26 -7.72 -6.76
N LEU A 48 10.31 -6.85 -6.39
CA LEU A 48 10.45 -5.42 -6.46
C LEU A 48 11.12 -4.91 -5.19
N GLU A 49 12.28 -4.27 -5.30
CA GLU A 49 13.07 -3.84 -4.15
C GLU A 49 13.23 -2.33 -4.12
N PHE A 50 12.95 -1.72 -2.97
CA PHE A 50 13.16 -0.30 -2.71
C PHE A 50 14.15 -0.12 -1.57
N PHE A 51 15.02 0.88 -1.71
CA PHE A 51 15.98 1.26 -0.69
C PHE A 51 15.79 2.72 -0.31
N ILE A 52 15.41 2.94 0.94
CA ILE A 52 15.31 4.27 1.53
C ILE A 52 16.55 4.45 2.39
N ALA A 53 17.45 5.30 1.94
CA ALA A 53 18.66 5.61 2.70
C ALA A 53 18.28 6.31 4.01
N GLY A 54 18.81 5.78 5.11
CA GLY A 54 18.81 6.39 6.43
C GLY A 54 19.92 7.43 6.57
N THR A 55 20.28 8.09 5.47
CA THR A 55 21.27 9.17 5.46
C THR A 55 20.56 10.51 5.42
N GLY A 56 21.05 11.47 6.19
CA GLY A 56 20.63 12.87 6.14
C GLY A 56 20.28 13.42 7.50
N GLU A 57 19.42 14.42 7.49
CA GLU A 57 18.99 15.13 8.69
C GLU A 57 17.49 15.00 8.99
N ASP A 58 16.69 14.67 7.98
CA ASP A 58 15.24 14.56 8.11
C ASP A 58 14.81 13.22 8.70
N TYR A 59 13.75 13.26 9.50
CA TYR A 59 13.04 12.08 9.94
C TYR A 59 12.20 11.48 8.81
N ILE A 60 11.84 10.21 8.95
CA ILE A 60 10.99 9.49 7.99
C ILE A 60 9.63 9.24 8.61
N ASP A 61 8.58 9.74 7.96
CA ASP A 61 7.19 9.40 8.30
C ASP A 61 6.78 8.17 7.49
N LEU A 62 6.92 7.00 8.12
CA LEU A 62 6.57 5.72 7.50
C LEU A 62 5.06 5.56 7.30
N ASN A 63 4.23 6.13 8.17
CA ASN A 63 2.78 6.03 8.06
C ASN A 63 2.26 6.64 6.76
N ASN A 64 2.87 7.75 6.35
CA ASN A 64 2.57 8.41 5.09
C ASN A 64 3.50 7.96 3.96
N THR A 65 3.84 6.67 3.89
CA THR A 65 4.56 6.10 2.74
C THR A 65 3.58 5.39 1.81
N LEU A 66 3.61 5.76 0.52
CA LEU A 66 2.67 5.28 -0.48
C LEU A 66 3.39 4.57 -1.62
N LEU A 67 2.93 3.38 -1.95
CA LEU A 67 3.34 2.63 -3.13
C LEU A 67 2.53 3.11 -4.33
N PHE A 68 3.23 3.56 -5.37
CA PHE A 68 2.66 3.91 -6.67
C PHE A 68 3.02 2.86 -7.70
N LEU A 69 2.02 2.35 -8.41
CA LEU A 69 2.18 1.32 -9.45
C LEU A 69 1.46 1.73 -10.71
N ARG A 70 2.03 1.37 -11.86
CA ARG A 70 1.31 1.36 -13.13
C ARG A 70 1.24 -0.06 -13.62
N VAL A 71 0.03 -0.59 -13.80
CA VAL A 71 -0.17 -1.99 -14.17
C VAL A 71 -1.08 -2.13 -15.38
N LYS A 72 -0.90 -3.22 -16.12
CA LYS A 72 -1.66 -3.53 -17.34
C LYS A 72 -1.89 -5.04 -17.44
N ILE A 73 -3.06 -5.44 -17.93
CA ILE A 73 -3.34 -6.85 -18.23
C ILE A 73 -3.03 -7.10 -19.71
N THR A 74 -2.38 -8.22 -20.03
CA THR A 74 -2.12 -8.65 -21.42
C THR A 74 -2.51 -10.11 -21.64
N LYS A 75 -2.61 -10.49 -22.91
CA LYS A 75 -2.68 -11.89 -23.34
C LYS A 75 -1.37 -12.63 -23.01
N PRO A 76 -1.35 -13.98 -23.07
CA PRO A 76 -0.16 -14.78 -22.75
C PRO A 76 1.06 -14.47 -23.62
N ASP A 77 0.80 -14.07 -24.87
CA ASP A 77 1.78 -13.67 -25.89
C ASP A 77 2.28 -12.23 -25.73
N GLY A 78 1.78 -11.50 -24.73
CA GLY A 78 2.12 -10.10 -24.46
C GLY A 78 1.33 -9.09 -25.29
N SER A 79 0.43 -9.54 -26.17
CA SER A 79 -0.45 -8.64 -26.93
C SER A 79 -1.59 -8.10 -26.07
N ASP A 80 -2.20 -7.03 -26.57
CA ASP A 80 -3.27 -6.34 -25.86
C ASP A 80 -4.56 -7.16 -25.85
N ILE A 81 -5.27 -7.12 -24.71
CA ILE A 81 -6.61 -7.70 -24.59
C ILE A 81 -7.60 -6.86 -25.39
N ASP A 82 -8.61 -7.51 -25.95
CA ASP A 82 -9.68 -6.83 -26.67
C ASP A 82 -10.66 -6.14 -25.68
N ASP A 83 -11.51 -5.27 -26.20
CA ASP A 83 -12.57 -4.63 -25.42
C ASP A 83 -13.60 -5.67 -24.94
N GLY A 84 -13.99 -5.59 -23.66
CA GLY A 84 -15.03 -6.45 -23.08
C GLY A 84 -14.59 -7.88 -22.76
N VAL A 85 -13.27 -8.16 -22.78
CA VAL A 85 -12.74 -9.45 -22.34
C VAL A 85 -13.09 -9.70 -20.87
N PRO A 86 -13.55 -10.90 -20.48
CA PRO A 86 -14.04 -11.18 -19.13
C PRO A 86 -12.88 -11.45 -18.15
N VAL A 87 -12.00 -10.47 -17.97
CA VAL A 87 -10.87 -10.47 -17.03
C VAL A 87 -10.83 -9.17 -16.23
N GLY A 88 -10.50 -9.26 -14.95
CA GLY A 88 -10.28 -8.11 -14.08
C GLY A 88 -9.26 -8.39 -12.98
N LEU A 89 -8.73 -7.34 -12.38
CA LEU A 89 -7.86 -7.44 -11.21
C LEU A 89 -8.64 -7.93 -9.99
N ILE A 90 -7.97 -8.60 -9.05
CA ILE A 90 -8.50 -8.88 -7.70
C ILE A 90 -8.73 -7.60 -6.88
N ASN A 91 -9.44 -7.74 -5.76
CA ASN A 91 -9.84 -6.59 -4.97
C ASN A 91 -8.60 -5.96 -4.35
N TYR A 92 -8.55 -4.63 -4.37
CA TYR A 92 -7.47 -3.84 -3.78
C TYR A 92 -6.08 -4.16 -4.35
N ALA A 93 -6.00 -4.23 -5.68
CA ALA A 93 -4.80 -4.60 -6.42
C ALA A 93 -3.58 -3.74 -6.09
N GLY A 94 -3.75 -2.51 -5.57
CA GLY A 94 -2.63 -1.69 -5.11
C GLY A 94 -1.76 -2.34 -4.04
N ALA A 95 -2.32 -3.25 -3.22
CA ALA A 95 -1.58 -3.98 -2.18
C ALA A 95 -1.62 -5.51 -2.39
N THR A 96 -2.70 -6.05 -2.93
CA THR A 96 -2.95 -7.51 -2.94
C THR A 96 -2.26 -8.25 -4.09
N ILE A 97 -1.67 -7.55 -5.06
CA ILE A 97 -0.90 -8.20 -6.14
C ILE A 97 0.45 -8.75 -5.68
N PHE A 98 0.89 -8.42 -4.46
CA PHE A 98 2.11 -8.96 -3.86
C PHE A 98 1.78 -10.08 -2.88
N SER A 99 2.37 -11.25 -3.11
CA SER A 99 2.21 -12.41 -2.25
C SER A 99 2.90 -12.23 -0.90
N GLN A 100 3.98 -11.44 -0.86
CA GLN A 100 4.80 -11.20 0.32
C GLN A 100 5.43 -9.81 0.29
N VAL A 101 5.47 -9.14 1.45
CA VAL A 101 6.15 -7.85 1.64
C VAL A 101 7.11 -7.98 2.83
N ASP A 102 8.40 -7.90 2.52
CA ASP A 102 9.48 -7.97 3.49
C ASP A 102 10.02 -6.57 3.76
N VAL A 103 10.08 -6.19 5.04
CA VAL A 103 10.61 -4.91 5.48
C VAL A 103 11.79 -5.18 6.40
N SER A 104 12.95 -4.64 6.04
CA SER A 104 14.17 -4.71 6.84
C SER A 104 14.61 -3.32 7.27
N LEU A 105 15.04 -3.21 8.53
CA LEU A 105 15.65 -2.02 9.10
C LEU A 105 17.13 -2.32 9.37
N GLY A 106 18.02 -1.57 8.72
CA GLY A 106 19.43 -1.93 8.60
C GLY A 106 19.57 -3.33 7.98
N ASP A 107 20.23 -4.24 8.70
CA ASP A 107 20.43 -5.63 8.27
C ASP A 107 19.42 -6.62 8.88
N ARG A 108 18.39 -6.13 9.58
CA ARG A 108 17.42 -6.98 10.27
C ARG A 108 16.04 -6.93 9.61
N LEU A 109 15.57 -8.09 9.16
CA LEU A 109 14.17 -8.29 8.78
C LEU A 109 13.27 -8.13 10.02
N ILE A 110 12.28 -7.24 9.92
CA ILE A 110 11.32 -6.96 10.99
C ILE A 110 9.91 -7.46 10.69
N SER A 111 9.55 -7.62 9.41
CA SER A 111 8.25 -8.15 9.03
C SER A 111 8.23 -9.68 9.00
N GLN A 112 7.03 -10.26 8.95
CA GLN A 112 6.84 -11.69 8.79
C GLN A 112 6.87 -12.06 7.30
N SER A 113 7.92 -12.76 6.87
CA SER A 113 8.05 -13.30 5.51
C SER A 113 7.08 -14.45 5.26
N THR A 114 5.84 -14.12 4.87
CA THR A 114 4.79 -15.09 4.57
C THR A 114 4.11 -14.77 3.24
N SER A 115 3.73 -15.81 2.50
CA SER A 115 3.04 -15.69 1.20
C SER A 115 1.53 -15.43 1.32
N THR A 116 1.10 -14.83 2.44
CA THR A 116 -0.32 -14.57 2.79
C THR A 116 -0.61 -13.08 2.91
N HIS A 117 0.30 -12.23 2.43
CA HIS A 117 0.15 -10.77 2.47
C HIS A 117 -1.19 -10.27 1.89
N PRO A 118 -1.70 -10.77 0.74
CA PRO A 118 -2.98 -10.29 0.19
C PRO A 118 -4.17 -10.45 1.14
N TYR A 119 -4.21 -11.58 1.87
CA TYR A 119 -5.27 -11.85 2.84
C TYR A 119 -5.17 -10.93 4.04
N ARG A 120 -3.94 -10.70 4.53
CA ARG A 120 -3.68 -9.73 5.60
C ARG A 120 -4.19 -8.35 5.20
N CYS A 121 -3.84 -7.85 4.02
CA CYS A 121 -4.29 -6.54 3.53
C CYS A 121 -5.81 -6.43 3.52
N LEU A 122 -6.51 -7.39 2.91
CA LEU A 122 -7.96 -7.33 2.80
C LEU A 122 -8.65 -7.42 4.17
N ILE A 123 -8.20 -8.32 5.05
CA ILE A 123 -8.76 -8.45 6.40
C ILE A 123 -8.54 -7.16 7.19
N GLU A 124 -7.34 -6.60 7.13
CA GLU A 124 -7.00 -5.33 7.77
C GLU A 124 -7.87 -4.18 7.26
N CYS A 125 -8.06 -4.07 5.94
CA CYS A 125 -8.93 -3.07 5.33
C CYS A 125 -10.37 -3.18 5.84
N LEU A 126 -10.90 -4.41 5.86
CA LEU A 126 -12.30 -4.67 6.21
C LEU A 126 -12.60 -4.50 7.71
N LEU A 127 -11.62 -4.73 8.57
CA LEU A 127 -11.78 -4.63 10.02
C LEU A 127 -11.49 -3.24 10.58
N ASN A 128 -10.51 -2.54 10.03
CA ASN A 128 -10.01 -1.29 10.61
C ASN A 128 -10.63 -0.03 10.00
N TYR A 129 -11.22 -0.11 8.80
CA TYR A 129 -11.75 1.05 8.10
C TYR A 129 -13.26 0.98 7.90
N ASP A 130 -13.90 2.13 7.99
CA ASP A 130 -15.32 2.27 7.72
C ASP A 130 -15.60 2.27 6.21
N LYS A 131 -16.87 2.10 5.86
CA LYS A 131 -17.31 2.03 4.47
C LYS A 131 -16.92 3.29 3.67
N ASN A 132 -17.00 4.48 4.24
CA ASN A 132 -16.74 5.71 3.49
C ASN A 132 -15.25 5.80 3.14
N THR A 133 -14.37 5.43 4.06
CA THR A 133 -12.91 5.39 3.80
C THR A 133 -12.57 4.38 2.71
N LEU A 134 -13.19 3.19 2.73
CA LEU A 134 -12.98 2.17 1.71
C LEU A 134 -13.47 2.60 0.32
N GLU A 135 -14.60 3.31 0.24
CA GLU A 135 -15.16 3.79 -1.04
C GLU A 135 -14.45 5.03 -1.60
N THR A 136 -13.72 5.77 -0.76
CA THR A 136 -13.04 7.01 -1.16
C THR A 136 -11.53 6.81 -1.27
N LEU A 137 -10.82 6.70 -0.15
CA LEU A 137 -9.35 6.64 -0.11
C LEU A 137 -8.82 5.37 -0.78
N PHE A 138 -9.42 4.21 -0.50
CA PHE A 138 -8.93 2.93 -1.02
C PHE A 138 -9.33 2.68 -2.48
N SER A 139 -10.18 3.52 -3.07
CA SER A 139 -10.50 3.48 -4.50
C SER A 139 -9.27 3.72 -5.38
N ALA A 140 -8.28 4.49 -4.88
CA ALA A 140 -6.99 4.72 -5.53
C ALA A 140 -6.13 3.44 -5.65
N GLY A 141 -6.35 2.45 -4.78
CA GLY A 141 -5.74 1.12 -4.87
C GLY A 141 -6.66 0.09 -5.55
N LEU A 142 -7.74 0.53 -6.20
CA LEU A 142 -8.81 -0.30 -6.75
C LEU A 142 -9.51 -1.20 -5.72
N PHE A 143 -9.70 -0.70 -4.50
CA PHE A 143 -10.64 -1.34 -3.57
C PHE A 143 -12.08 -1.04 -4.00
N TYR A 144 -12.79 -2.07 -4.43
CA TYR A 144 -14.24 -2.01 -4.67
C TYR A 144 -14.85 -3.25 -4.05
N LYS A 145 -15.74 -3.04 -3.06
CA LYS A 145 -16.35 -4.14 -2.33
C LYS A 145 -17.19 -5.02 -3.27
N ASP A 146 -16.95 -6.32 -3.18
CA ASP A 146 -17.68 -7.31 -3.97
C ASP A 146 -19.11 -7.49 -3.49
N SER A 147 -19.96 -7.95 -4.39
CA SER A 147 -21.38 -8.16 -4.10
C SER A 147 -21.55 -9.39 -3.20
N ALA A 148 -22.30 -9.23 -2.11
CA ALA A 148 -22.49 -10.27 -1.13
C ALA A 148 -23.11 -11.52 -1.77
N GLY A 149 -22.53 -12.69 -1.54
CA GLY A 149 -22.96 -13.95 -2.16
C GLY A 149 -22.43 -14.19 -3.58
N HIS A 150 -21.78 -13.20 -4.21
CA HIS A 150 -21.28 -13.28 -5.59
C HIS A 150 -19.78 -13.01 -5.70
N MET A 151 -19.03 -13.12 -4.60
CA MET A 151 -17.58 -12.85 -4.55
C MET A 151 -16.78 -13.78 -5.48
N ASP A 152 -17.25 -15.02 -5.67
CA ASP A 152 -16.60 -16.02 -6.53
C ASP A 152 -16.99 -15.89 -8.02
N VAL A 153 -17.89 -14.95 -8.35
CA VAL A 153 -18.29 -14.72 -9.75
C VAL A 153 -17.13 -14.05 -10.48
N ALA A 154 -16.41 -14.83 -11.29
CA ALA A 154 -15.21 -14.40 -12.00
C ALA A 154 -15.48 -13.71 -13.36
N ASN A 155 -16.75 -13.63 -13.79
CA ASN A 155 -17.14 -12.87 -14.97
C ASN A 155 -17.41 -11.41 -14.57
N PRO A 156 -16.66 -10.41 -15.09
CA PRO A 156 -16.93 -9.00 -14.82
C PRO A 156 -18.31 -8.51 -15.25
N ALA A 157 -18.96 -9.17 -16.22
CA ALA A 157 -20.33 -8.88 -16.61
C ALA A 157 -21.40 -9.59 -15.75
N GLY A 158 -20.97 -10.37 -14.75
CA GLY A 158 -21.86 -11.08 -13.81
C GLY A 158 -22.33 -10.21 -12.65
N GLU A 159 -22.79 -10.86 -11.58
CA GLU A 159 -23.38 -10.21 -10.41
C GLU A 159 -22.34 -9.63 -9.42
N ASN A 160 -21.04 -9.80 -9.69
CA ASN A 160 -19.99 -9.14 -8.90
C ASN A 160 -19.72 -7.72 -9.40
N HIS A 161 -20.51 -6.76 -8.90
CA HIS A 161 -20.36 -5.35 -9.28
C HIS A 161 -19.00 -4.74 -8.90
N GLY A 162 -18.32 -5.28 -7.87
CA GLY A 162 -16.97 -4.84 -7.48
C GLY A 162 -15.94 -5.23 -8.53
N LEU A 163 -16.01 -6.47 -9.03
CA LEU A 163 -15.18 -6.94 -10.14
C LEU A 163 -15.48 -6.17 -11.44
N ALA A 164 -16.75 -5.90 -11.73
CA ALA A 164 -17.16 -5.13 -12.92
C ALA A 164 -16.47 -3.75 -12.97
N LYS A 165 -16.47 -3.03 -11.84
CA LYS A 165 -15.78 -1.74 -11.71
C LYS A 165 -14.27 -1.87 -11.90
N ARG A 166 -13.64 -2.86 -11.26
CA ARG A 166 -12.19 -3.10 -11.38
C ARG A 166 -11.78 -3.43 -12.82
N ALA A 167 -12.54 -4.28 -13.51
CA ALA A 167 -12.29 -4.66 -14.89
C ALA A 167 -12.39 -3.47 -15.86
N ALA A 168 -13.29 -2.52 -15.60
CA ALA A 168 -13.46 -1.35 -16.44
C ALA A 168 -12.18 -0.48 -16.54
N PHE A 169 -11.38 -0.41 -15.46
CA PHE A 169 -10.11 0.34 -15.46
C PHE A 169 -9.01 -0.30 -16.31
N THR A 170 -9.02 -1.63 -16.44
CA THR A 170 -8.00 -2.39 -17.17
C THR A 170 -8.46 -2.86 -18.55
N ASN A 171 -9.68 -2.48 -18.95
CA ASN A 171 -10.30 -2.89 -20.19
C ASN A 171 -9.45 -2.46 -21.40
N ALA A 172 -9.48 -3.24 -22.48
CA ALA A 172 -8.66 -3.03 -23.67
C ALA A 172 -7.17 -2.79 -23.36
N SER A 173 -6.64 -3.47 -22.32
CA SER A 173 -5.22 -3.38 -21.95
C SER A 173 -4.77 -1.96 -21.55
N ASN A 174 -5.69 -1.16 -21.01
CA ASN A 174 -5.37 0.15 -20.46
C ASN A 174 -4.42 0.03 -19.25
N VAL A 175 -3.45 0.95 -19.19
CA VAL A 175 -2.55 1.07 -18.05
C VAL A 175 -3.30 1.81 -16.94
N VAL A 176 -3.47 1.17 -15.80
CA VAL A 176 -4.08 1.78 -14.62
C VAL A 176 -3.00 2.17 -13.62
N GLU A 177 -3.13 3.36 -13.05
CA GLU A 177 -2.27 3.87 -11.99
C GLU A 177 -2.92 3.56 -10.64
N LEU A 178 -2.15 2.98 -9.73
CA LEU A 178 -2.59 2.54 -8.41
C LEU A 178 -1.75 3.23 -7.36
N LEU A 179 -2.40 3.67 -6.28
CA LEU A 179 -1.74 4.24 -5.12
C LEU A 179 -2.29 3.57 -3.86
N ALA A 180 -1.41 3.01 -3.03
CA ALA A 180 -1.80 2.34 -1.79
C ALA A 180 -0.73 2.49 -0.70
N PRO A 181 -1.11 2.53 0.58
CA PRO A 181 -0.17 2.36 1.69
C PRO A 181 0.47 0.97 1.67
N ILE A 182 1.63 0.83 2.31
CA ILE A 182 2.27 -0.46 2.53
C ILE A 182 1.66 -1.13 3.76
N HIS A 183 1.08 -2.31 3.58
CA HIS A 183 0.53 -3.12 4.67
C HIS A 183 1.60 -3.90 5.42
N SER A 184 2.30 -3.22 6.33
CA SER A 184 3.26 -3.83 7.24
C SER A 184 3.28 -3.07 8.56
N ASP A 185 3.49 -3.77 9.68
CA ASP A 185 3.27 -3.23 11.03
C ASP A 185 4.02 -1.91 11.31
N ILE A 186 5.25 -1.79 10.78
CA ILE A 186 6.09 -0.59 10.95
C ILE A 186 5.59 0.62 10.15
N PHE A 187 4.77 0.40 9.13
CA PHE A 187 4.14 1.46 8.33
C PHE A 187 2.84 1.94 8.96
N PHE A 188 2.40 1.40 10.10
CA PHE A 188 1.21 1.89 10.82
C PHE A 188 1.53 2.59 12.14
N GLN A 189 2.81 2.76 12.47
CA GLN A 189 3.18 3.59 13.63
C GLN A 189 3.14 5.09 13.29
N GLU A 190 2.57 5.87 14.20
CA GLU A 190 2.49 7.33 14.07
C GLU A 190 3.80 8.05 14.43
N LYS A 191 4.78 7.33 14.96
CA LYS A 191 6.06 7.91 15.35
C LYS A 191 6.96 8.09 14.14
N LEU A 192 7.61 9.25 14.08
CA LEU A 192 8.65 9.53 13.10
C LEU A 192 9.85 8.62 13.34
N MET A 193 10.33 7.98 12.27
CA MET A 193 11.53 7.17 12.33
C MET A 193 12.76 8.08 12.35
N LEU A 194 13.58 7.85 13.38
CA LEU A 194 14.90 8.46 13.52
C LEU A 194 15.75 8.18 12.27
N ASN A 195 16.57 9.16 11.94
CA ASN A 195 17.56 9.01 10.89
C ASN A 195 18.70 8.06 11.33
N GLY A 196 19.47 7.53 10.38
CA GLY A 196 20.59 6.62 10.65
C GLY A 196 20.29 5.12 10.50
N VAL A 197 19.06 4.76 10.13
CA VAL A 197 18.69 3.36 9.84
C VAL A 197 18.15 3.25 8.42
N ASP A 198 18.84 2.46 7.60
CA ASP A 198 18.41 2.16 6.23
C ASP A 198 17.14 1.31 6.24
N ILE A 199 16.25 1.55 5.30
CA ILE A 199 15.00 0.79 5.16
C ILE A 199 15.00 0.11 3.80
N LYS A 200 14.88 -1.22 3.82
CA LYS A 200 14.71 -2.04 2.61
C LYS A 200 13.31 -2.60 2.59
N VAL A 201 12.60 -2.35 1.50
CA VAL A 201 11.28 -2.94 1.24
C VAL A 201 11.40 -3.85 0.02
N ARG A 202 11.15 -5.15 0.21
CA ARG A 202 11.17 -6.15 -0.85
C ARG A 202 9.78 -6.73 -1.00
N MET A 203 9.19 -6.58 -2.19
CA MET A 203 7.84 -7.05 -2.50
C MET A 203 7.92 -8.19 -3.52
N THR A 204 7.44 -9.36 -3.12
CA THR A 204 7.35 -10.52 -4.02
C THR A 204 6.01 -10.51 -4.72
N ARG A 205 6.02 -10.50 -6.05
CA ARG A 205 4.79 -10.52 -6.85
C ARG A 205 4.01 -11.83 -6.64
N GLY A 206 2.68 -11.74 -6.62
CA GLY A 206 1.78 -12.87 -6.65
C GLY A 206 1.72 -13.52 -8.03
N LYS A 207 1.27 -14.77 -8.10
CA LYS A 207 1.01 -15.42 -9.39
C LYS A 207 -0.13 -14.72 -10.12
N ASP A 208 -0.07 -14.65 -11.44
CA ASP A 208 -1.14 -14.03 -12.26
C ASP A 208 -2.51 -14.68 -12.01
N GLU A 209 -2.52 -15.99 -11.79
CA GLU A 209 -3.72 -16.78 -11.43
C GLU A 209 -4.38 -16.31 -10.13
N PHE A 210 -3.59 -15.74 -9.22
CA PHE A 210 -4.10 -15.16 -7.99
C PHE A 210 -4.50 -13.69 -8.21
N CYS A 211 -3.71 -12.92 -8.95
CA CYS A 211 -3.92 -11.49 -9.14
C CYS A 211 -5.10 -11.14 -10.08
N LEU A 212 -5.56 -12.09 -10.90
CA LEU A 212 -6.58 -11.89 -11.92
C LEU A 212 -7.79 -12.81 -11.70
N MET A 213 -8.98 -12.25 -11.84
CA MET A 213 -10.23 -13.00 -11.95
C MET A 213 -10.66 -13.04 -13.41
N ARG A 214 -10.95 -14.24 -13.93
CA ARG A 214 -11.41 -14.45 -15.30
C ARG A 214 -12.45 -15.57 -15.37
N SER A 215 -13.36 -15.49 -16.33
CA SER A 215 -14.34 -16.56 -16.58
C SER A 215 -13.98 -17.49 -17.73
N ASP A 216 -12.93 -17.20 -18.48
CA ASP A 216 -12.46 -18.03 -19.59
C ASP A 216 -11.19 -18.84 -19.23
N ALA A 217 -10.73 -19.64 -20.19
CA ALA A 217 -9.55 -20.49 -20.03
C ALA A 217 -8.23 -19.77 -20.38
N VAL A 218 -8.23 -18.46 -20.64
CA VAL A 218 -7.06 -17.77 -21.20
C VAL A 218 -6.07 -17.39 -20.10
N ALA A 219 -4.82 -17.82 -20.30
CA ALA A 219 -3.56 -17.48 -19.65
C ALA A 219 -3.20 -16.00 -19.37
N TYR A 220 -4.11 -15.09 -19.02
CA TYR A 220 -3.79 -13.65 -18.89
C TYR A 220 -2.64 -13.37 -17.91
N LYS A 221 -1.87 -12.32 -18.20
CA LYS A 221 -0.73 -11.87 -17.42
C LYS A 221 -0.94 -10.46 -16.89
N LEU A 222 -0.52 -10.21 -15.65
CA LEU A 222 -0.52 -8.88 -15.05
C LEU A 222 0.88 -8.25 -15.15
N ASN A 223 1.07 -7.23 -15.97
CA ASN A 223 2.36 -6.59 -16.11
C ASN A 223 2.44 -5.32 -15.27
N ILE A 224 3.49 -5.20 -14.45
CA ILE A 224 3.85 -3.96 -13.77
C ILE A 224 4.72 -3.14 -14.73
N VAL A 225 4.18 -2.04 -15.25
CA VAL A 225 4.84 -1.15 -16.21
C VAL A 225 5.85 -0.25 -15.50
N SER A 226 5.48 0.29 -14.33
CA SER A 226 6.41 0.97 -13.45
C SER A 226 5.96 0.89 -12.00
N ALA A 227 6.89 1.17 -11.10
CA ALA A 227 6.63 1.27 -9.68
C ALA A 227 7.52 2.35 -9.08
N SER A 228 7.00 3.05 -8.08
CA SER A 228 7.73 4.05 -7.30
C SER A 228 7.21 4.05 -5.87
N LEU A 229 8.07 4.37 -4.92
CA LEU A 229 7.69 4.52 -3.52
C LEU A 229 7.78 6.00 -3.12
N PHE A 230 6.66 6.59 -2.72
CA PHE A 230 6.61 7.95 -2.22
C PHE A 230 6.78 7.94 -0.70
N VAL A 231 7.92 8.44 -0.24
CA VAL A 231 8.30 8.46 1.18
C VAL A 231 8.23 9.89 1.69
N LYS A 232 7.54 10.11 2.80
CA LYS A 232 7.47 11.43 3.43
C LYS A 232 8.66 11.65 4.36
N LYS A 233 9.42 12.71 4.09
CA LYS A 233 10.52 13.23 4.90
C LYS A 233 10.05 14.44 5.71
N VAL A 234 10.45 14.49 6.97
CA VAL A 234 10.05 15.53 7.94
C VAL A 234 11.31 16.21 8.46
N SER A 235 11.45 17.51 8.17
CA SER A 235 12.52 18.34 8.72
C SER A 235 12.05 18.96 10.02
N GLU A 236 12.78 18.70 11.10
CA GLU A 236 12.49 19.22 12.42
C GLU A 236 13.36 20.45 12.74
N SER A 237 12.83 21.32 13.60
CA SER A 237 13.51 22.50 14.07
C SER A 237 14.76 22.12 14.88
N PRO A 238 15.90 22.83 14.71
CA PRO A 238 17.12 22.56 15.47
C PRO A 238 16.95 22.59 16.98
N THR A 239 15.92 23.28 17.48
CA THR A 239 15.59 23.42 18.90
C THR A 239 15.00 22.17 19.55
N VAL A 240 14.54 21.20 18.76
CA VAL A 240 13.84 19.97 19.23
C VAL A 240 14.70 18.71 19.05
N ARG A 241 15.86 18.86 18.41
CA ARG A 241 16.81 17.78 18.11
C ARG A 241 17.67 17.35 19.29
#